data_AF-A0A3A8PKX6-F1
#
_entry.id   AF-A0A3A8PKX6-F1
#
_cell.length_a   1.000
_cell.length_b   1.000
_cell.length_c   1.000
_cell.angle_alpha   90.00
_cell.angle_beta   90.00
_cell.angle_gamma   90.00
#
_symmetry.space_group_name_H-M   'P 1'
#
loop_
_entity.id
_entity.type
_entity.pdbx_description
1 polymer ?
#
loop_
_entity_poly.entity_id
_entity_poly.type
_entity_poly.pdbx_seq_one_letter_code
_entity_poly.pdbx_strand_id
1 'polypeptide(L)'
;SDEELTPETLTRTLIRNEARFLFQSLLTGDVRSASAELTYPFQLEDKRFNTPEELVQAWVKQLRARRTDLVTLYDIEVLPMAEMEKKYGKPPARLGLDPRALKDTWAAVGNLSGHAAIFLFRGNPTNLSWHAFAYTD
;
A
#
# COMPACT_ATOMS: atom_id res chain seq x y z
N SER A 1 -16.53 15.59 -18.59
CA SER A 1 -17.00 15.88 -17.24
C SER A 1 -15.82 16.44 -16.48
N ASP A 2 -15.86 17.73 -16.17
CA ASP A 2 -14.83 18.35 -15.33
C ASP A 2 -15.06 17.83 -13.91
N GLU A 3 -14.36 16.76 -13.54
CA GLU A 3 -14.21 16.39 -12.13
C GLU A 3 -13.57 17.60 -11.44
N GLU A 4 -14.31 18.27 -10.56
CA GLU A 4 -13.75 19.31 -9.72
C GLU A 4 -12.50 18.73 -9.02
N LEU A 5 -11.36 19.38 -9.24
CA LEU A 5 -10.10 19.08 -8.57
C LEU A 5 -10.20 19.50 -7.10
N THR A 6 -10.98 18.75 -6.34
CA THR A 6 -10.99 18.88 -4.89
C THR A 6 -9.68 18.33 -4.33
N PRO A 7 -9.21 18.82 -3.16
CA PRO A 7 -8.05 18.26 -2.50
C PRO A 7 -8.16 16.74 -2.29
N GLU A 8 -9.38 16.24 -2.05
CA GLU A 8 -9.64 14.82 -1.86
C GLU A 8 -9.45 14.01 -3.14
N THR A 9 -10.03 14.46 -4.26
CA THR A 9 -9.87 13.80 -5.58
C THR A 9 -8.41 13.76 -6.00
N LEU A 10 -7.67 14.85 -5.72
CA LEU A 10 -6.23 14.91 -5.96
C LEU A 10 -5.47 13.88 -5.11
N THR A 11 -5.72 13.82 -3.80
CA THR A 11 -5.11 12.82 -2.91
C THR A 11 -5.40 11.39 -3.37
N ARG A 12 -6.67 11.07 -3.69
CA ARG A 12 -7.04 9.74 -4.18
C ARG A 12 -6.30 9.39 -5.48
N THR A 13 -6.14 10.34 -6.39
CA THR A 13 -5.44 10.14 -7.67
C THR A 13 -3.95 9.91 -7.45
N LEU A 14 -3.29 10.71 -6.61
CA LEU A 14 -1.87 10.55 -6.28
C LEU A 14 -1.60 9.18 -5.66
N ILE A 15 -2.36 8.83 -4.62
CA ILE A 15 -2.23 7.54 -3.93
C ILE A 15 -2.50 6.37 -4.87
N ARG A 16 -3.50 6.47 -5.76
CA ARG A 16 -3.80 5.41 -6.72
C ARG A 16 -2.62 5.18 -7.68
N ASN A 17 -1.99 6.24 -8.18
CA ASN A 17 -0.86 6.13 -9.10
C ASN A 17 0.37 5.53 -8.40
N GLU A 18 0.65 6.00 -7.20
CA GLU A 18 1.71 5.49 -6.32
C GLU A 18 1.52 4.00 -5.99
N ALA A 19 0.32 3.62 -5.53
CA ALA A 19 -0.01 2.22 -5.26
C ALA A 19 0.08 1.35 -6.52
N ARG A 20 -0.32 1.88 -7.68
CA ARG A 20 -0.21 1.16 -8.96
C ARG A 20 1.23 0.86 -9.31
N PHE A 21 2.12 1.83 -9.17
CA PHE A 21 3.55 1.63 -9.35
C PHE A 21 4.06 0.54 -8.41
N LEU A 22 3.78 0.63 -7.10
CA LEU A 22 4.24 -0.37 -6.13
C LEU A 22 3.74 -1.78 -6.45
N PHE A 23 2.44 -1.96 -6.73
CA PHE A 23 1.90 -3.27 -7.11
C PHE A 23 2.58 -3.80 -8.38
N GLN A 24 2.73 -2.98 -9.41
CA GLN A 24 3.37 -3.40 -10.67
C GLN A 24 4.83 -3.78 -10.48
N SER A 25 5.59 -3.03 -9.69
CA SER A 25 6.97 -3.35 -9.35
C SER A 25 7.07 -4.68 -8.59
N LEU A 26 6.18 -4.93 -7.61
CA LEU A 26 6.17 -6.21 -6.89
C LEU A 26 5.75 -7.38 -7.79
N LEU A 27 4.76 -7.20 -8.67
CA LEU A 27 4.30 -8.24 -9.60
C LEU A 27 5.35 -8.62 -10.64
N THR A 28 6.12 -7.64 -11.12
CA THR A 28 7.21 -7.85 -12.08
C THR A 28 8.55 -8.24 -11.42
N GLY A 29 8.60 -8.27 -10.08
CA GLY A 29 9.79 -8.62 -9.31
C GLY A 29 10.82 -7.49 -9.18
N ASP A 30 10.50 -6.28 -9.60
CA ASP A 30 11.32 -5.08 -9.42
C ASP A 30 11.19 -4.49 -8.00
N VAL A 31 11.60 -5.30 -7.02
CA VAL A 31 11.54 -4.96 -5.59
C VAL A 31 12.48 -3.81 -5.20
N ARG A 32 13.50 -3.53 -6.02
CA ARG A 32 14.44 -2.44 -5.76
C ARG A 32 13.78 -1.10 -6.00
N SER A 33 13.11 -0.94 -7.13
CA SER A 33 12.35 0.28 -7.43
C SER A 33 11.22 0.48 -6.42
N ALA A 34 10.47 -0.59 -6.08
CA ALA A 34 9.43 -0.50 -5.05
C ALA A 34 10.00 -0.03 -3.69
N SER A 35 11.14 -0.58 -3.26
CA SER A 35 11.75 -0.26 -1.97
C SER A 35 12.31 1.16 -1.89
N ALA A 36 12.77 1.71 -3.01
CA ALA A 36 13.34 3.06 -3.08
C ALA A 36 12.29 4.17 -2.90
N GLU A 37 11.04 3.93 -3.27
CA GLU A 37 9.94 4.90 -3.14
C GLU A 37 9.32 4.94 -1.73
N LEU A 38 9.73 4.03 -0.84
CA LEU A 38 9.15 3.91 0.49
C LEU A 38 9.87 4.77 1.53
N THR A 39 9.11 5.19 2.54
CA THR A 39 9.65 5.79 3.76
C THR A 39 9.99 4.69 4.76
N TYR A 40 11.11 4.88 5.47
CA TYR A 40 11.57 3.98 6.52
C TYR A 40 11.50 4.68 7.87
N PRO A 41 11.16 3.95 8.94
CA PRO A 41 10.96 2.49 8.99
C PRO A 41 9.64 2.02 8.37
N PHE A 42 9.70 0.91 7.65
CA PHE A 42 8.58 0.30 6.92
C PHE A 42 8.04 -0.92 7.65
N GLN A 43 6.72 -1.10 7.73
CA GLN A 43 6.10 -2.27 8.35
C GLN A 43 5.49 -3.19 7.29
N LEU A 44 6.03 -4.40 7.14
CA LEU A 44 5.44 -5.45 6.31
C LEU A 44 4.83 -6.51 7.24
N GLU A 45 3.50 -6.64 7.23
CA GLU A 45 2.77 -7.51 8.14
C GLU A 45 3.17 -7.29 9.61
N ASP A 46 3.76 -8.29 10.27
CA ASP A 46 4.22 -8.24 11.66
C ASP A 46 5.69 -7.81 11.83
N LYS A 47 6.40 -7.53 10.72
CA LYS A 47 7.83 -7.21 10.74
C LYS A 47 8.12 -5.76 10.30
N ARG A 48 8.95 -5.08 11.10
CA ARG A 48 9.51 -3.76 10.81
C ARG A 48 10.86 -3.87 10.11
N PHE A 49 11.07 -3.04 9.10
CA PHE A 49 12.30 -2.91 8.32
C PHE A 49 12.80 -1.48 8.44
N ASN A 50 14.06 -1.31 8.81
CA ASN A 50 14.63 0.03 9.05
C ASN A 50 15.36 0.58 7.82
N THR A 51 15.73 -0.27 6.86
CA THR A 51 16.41 0.16 5.63
C THR A 51 15.81 -0.49 4.38
N PRO A 52 16.00 0.14 3.19
CA PRO A 52 15.63 -0.46 1.91
C PRO A 52 16.24 -1.83 1.68
N GLU A 53 17.51 -2.02 2.03
CA GLU A 53 18.24 -3.26 1.78
C GLU A 53 17.62 -4.44 2.55
N GLU A 54 17.22 -4.22 3.80
CA GLU A 54 16.55 -5.24 4.61
C GLU A 54 15.22 -5.67 3.98
N LEU A 55 14.45 -4.70 3.46
CA LEU A 55 13.16 -4.96 2.82
C LEU A 55 13.33 -5.67 1.47
N VAL A 56 14.28 -5.24 0.64
CA VAL A 56 14.63 -5.89 -0.63
C VAL A 56 14.99 -7.35 -0.39
N GLN A 57 15.84 -7.65 0.59
CA GLN A 57 16.20 -9.04 0.90
C GLN A 57 14.98 -9.90 1.27
N ALA A 58 14.05 -9.35 2.07
CA ALA A 58 12.82 -10.04 2.44
C ALA A 58 11.91 -10.28 1.23
N TRP A 59 11.66 -9.26 0.40
CA TRP A 59 10.82 -9.41 -0.78
C TRP A 59 11.43 -10.31 -1.85
N VAL A 60 12.75 -10.24 -2.10
CA VAL A 60 13.42 -11.19 -2.99
C VAL A 60 13.17 -12.63 -2.53
N LYS A 61 13.32 -12.90 -1.22
CA LYS A 61 13.08 -14.22 -0.66
C LYS A 61 11.61 -14.66 -0.81
N GLN A 62 10.66 -13.78 -0.51
CA GLN A 62 9.23 -14.08 -0.55
C GLN A 62 8.69 -14.25 -1.98
N LEU A 63 9.10 -13.39 -2.91
CA LEU A 63 8.57 -13.37 -4.28
C LEU A 63 9.18 -14.47 -5.15
N ARG A 64 10.44 -14.88 -4.93
CA ARG A 64 11.05 -16.00 -5.67
C ARG A 64 10.25 -17.31 -5.57
N ALA A 65 9.52 -17.51 -4.49
CA ALA A 65 8.68 -18.68 -4.26
C ALA A 65 7.26 -18.55 -4.84
N ARG A 66 6.91 -17.40 -5.44
CA ARG A 66 5.55 -17.09 -5.90
C ARG A 66 5.51 -16.91 -7.41
N ARG A 67 4.43 -17.38 -8.04
CA ARG A 67 4.13 -17.15 -9.47
C ARG A 67 3.44 -15.80 -9.66
N THR A 68 4.16 -14.72 -9.40
CA THR A 68 3.61 -13.35 -9.51
C THR A 68 3.21 -13.01 -10.95
N ASP A 69 3.78 -13.69 -11.93
CA ASP A 69 3.43 -13.62 -13.35
C ASP A 69 1.98 -14.04 -13.65
N LEU A 70 1.36 -14.84 -12.78
CA LEU A 70 -0.04 -15.26 -12.90
C LEU A 70 -1.01 -14.35 -12.17
N VAL A 71 -0.50 -13.34 -11.46
CA VAL A 71 -1.32 -12.43 -10.65
C VAL A 71 -1.67 -11.20 -11.47
N THR A 72 -2.97 -10.89 -11.57
CA THR A 72 -3.48 -9.72 -12.28
C THR A 72 -3.97 -8.68 -11.28
N LEU A 73 -3.50 -7.45 -11.41
CA LEU A 73 -4.06 -6.31 -10.68
C LEU A 73 -5.29 -5.78 -11.42
N TYR A 74 -6.48 -6.11 -10.93
CA TYR A 74 -7.74 -5.70 -11.57
C TYR A 74 -8.09 -4.24 -11.31
N ASP A 75 -8.00 -3.80 -10.06
CA ASP A 75 -8.35 -2.44 -9.66
C ASP A 75 -7.57 -2.03 -8.39
N ILE A 76 -7.54 -0.71 -8.15
CA ILE A 76 -7.05 -0.10 -6.91
C ILE A 76 -8.11 0.89 -6.43
N GLU A 77 -8.76 0.52 -5.33
CA GLU A 77 -9.65 1.41 -4.62
C GLU A 77 -8.86 2.18 -3.56
N VAL A 78 -9.05 3.50 -3.49
CA VAL A 78 -8.42 4.34 -2.48
C VAL A 78 -9.50 4.86 -1.56
N LEU A 79 -9.36 4.65 -0.25
CA LEU A 79 -10.36 4.97 0.78
C LEU A 79 -9.68 5.61 2.00
N PRO A 80 -10.32 6.57 2.70
CA PRO A 80 -9.97 6.89 4.08
C PRO A 80 -10.09 5.63 4.95
N MET A 81 -9.27 5.50 6.01
CA MET A 81 -9.29 4.30 6.86
C MET A 81 -10.67 3.96 7.43
N ALA A 82 -11.47 4.95 7.81
CA ALA A 82 -12.82 4.71 8.33
C ALA A 82 -13.76 4.07 7.28
N GLU A 83 -13.63 4.44 6.02
CA GLU A 83 -14.41 3.84 4.92
C GLU A 83 -13.89 2.43 4.59
N MET A 84 -12.57 2.24 4.60
CA MET A 84 -11.95 0.94 4.43
C MET A 84 -12.41 -0.03 5.51
N GLU A 85 -12.41 0.37 6.79
CA GLU A 85 -12.88 -0.47 7.90
C GLU A 85 -14.35 -0.85 7.78
N LYS A 86 -15.19 0.07 7.31
CA LYS A 86 -16.63 -0.21 7.07
C LYS A 86 -16.83 -1.23 5.95
N LYS A 87 -16.00 -1.20 4.92
CA LYS A 87 -16.14 -2.04 3.72
C LYS A 87 -15.45 -3.39 3.85
N TYR A 88 -14.25 -3.42 4.42
CA TYR A 88 -13.36 -4.59 4.46
C TYR A 88 -13.13 -5.13 5.88
N GLY A 89 -13.61 -4.44 6.91
CA GLY A 89 -13.37 -4.80 8.31
C GLY A 89 -12.08 -4.21 8.88
N LYS A 90 -11.83 -4.50 10.15
CA LYS A 90 -10.69 -3.92 10.87
C LYS A 90 -9.36 -4.53 10.42
N PRO A 91 -8.29 -3.72 10.28
CA PRO A 91 -6.94 -4.24 10.06
C PRO A 91 -6.53 -5.21 11.17
N PRO A 92 -5.77 -6.27 10.86
CA PRO A 92 -5.22 -7.16 11.87
C PRO A 92 -4.37 -6.41 12.90
N ALA A 93 -4.52 -6.73 14.19
CA ALA A 93 -3.80 -6.07 15.28
C ALA A 93 -2.27 -6.14 15.13
N ARG A 94 -1.75 -7.20 14.48
CA ARG A 94 -0.32 -7.40 14.18
C ARG A 94 0.30 -6.29 13.33
N LEU A 95 -0.51 -5.49 12.62
CA LEU A 95 -0.03 -4.34 11.87
C LEU A 95 0.39 -3.18 12.78
N GLY A 96 0.03 -3.18 14.08
CA GLY A 96 0.53 -2.20 15.05
C GLY A 96 0.17 -0.75 14.69
N LEU A 97 -0.98 -0.53 14.04
CA LEU A 97 -1.41 0.80 13.62
C LEU A 97 -1.68 1.69 14.86
N ASP A 98 -1.11 2.89 14.87
CA ASP A 98 -1.43 3.90 15.88
C ASP A 98 -2.84 4.48 15.62
N PRO A 99 -3.81 4.26 16.53
CA PRO A 99 -5.18 4.77 16.35
C PRO A 99 -5.24 6.28 16.17
N ARG A 100 -4.30 7.04 16.74
CA ARG A 100 -4.28 8.51 16.65
C ARG A 100 -3.93 9.01 15.26
N ALA A 101 -3.21 8.19 14.49
CA ALA A 101 -2.77 8.52 13.15
C ALA A 101 -3.75 8.05 12.05
N LEU A 102 -4.76 7.25 12.40
CA LEU A 102 -5.72 6.68 11.44
C LEU A 102 -6.56 7.75 10.73
N LYS A 103 -6.84 8.87 11.38
CA LYS A 103 -7.65 9.97 10.80
C LYS A 103 -7.02 10.59 9.55
N ASP A 104 -5.69 10.56 9.44
CA ASP A 104 -4.92 11.12 8.33
C ASP A 104 -4.35 10.00 7.44
N THR A 105 -4.90 8.79 7.57
CA THR A 105 -4.45 7.60 6.85
C THR A 105 -5.46 7.20 5.79
N TRP A 106 -4.93 6.92 4.61
CA TRP A 106 -5.63 6.41 3.44
C TRP A 106 -5.17 4.98 3.17
N ALA A 107 -6.08 4.12 2.72
CA ALA A 107 -5.80 2.78 2.26
C ALA A 107 -5.95 2.72 0.74
N ALA A 108 -4.94 2.23 0.05
CA ALA A 108 -5.06 1.74 -1.32
C ALA A 108 -5.24 0.21 -1.27
N VAL A 109 -6.41 -0.27 -1.68
CA VAL A 109 -6.75 -1.69 -1.72
C VAL A 109 -6.65 -2.16 -3.18
N GLY A 110 -5.59 -2.89 -3.49
CA GLY A 110 -5.40 -3.55 -4.77
C GLY A 110 -6.12 -4.90 -4.82
N ASN A 111 -6.85 -5.16 -5.89
CA ASN A 111 -7.42 -6.47 -6.17
C ASN A 111 -6.44 -7.28 -7.03
N LEU A 112 -5.73 -8.22 -6.40
CA LEU A 112 -4.78 -9.13 -7.00
C LEU A 112 -5.45 -10.49 -7.26
N SER A 113 -5.95 -10.70 -8.47
CA SER A 113 -6.63 -11.94 -8.88
C SER A 113 -7.78 -12.38 -7.95
N GLY A 114 -8.52 -11.44 -7.37
CA GLY A 114 -9.61 -11.70 -6.42
C GLY A 114 -9.23 -11.57 -4.95
N HIS A 115 -7.94 -11.38 -4.65
CA HIS A 115 -7.43 -11.19 -3.28
C HIS A 115 -7.11 -9.71 -3.02
N ALA A 116 -7.54 -9.22 -1.86
CA ALA A 116 -7.19 -7.86 -1.44
C ALA A 116 -5.74 -7.80 -0.98
N ALA A 117 -5.00 -6.81 -1.48
CA ALA A 117 -3.72 -6.39 -0.94
C ALA A 117 -3.79 -4.90 -0.61
N ILE A 118 -3.26 -4.50 0.53
CA ILE A 118 -3.43 -3.13 1.03
C ILE A 118 -2.08 -2.40 1.02
N PHE A 119 -2.10 -1.10 0.83
CA PHE A 119 -1.02 -0.18 1.19
C PHE A 119 -1.63 1.00 1.95
N LEU A 120 -1.00 1.44 3.04
CA LEU A 120 -1.46 2.61 3.78
C LEU A 120 -0.56 3.82 3.50
N PHE A 121 -1.20 4.97 3.40
CA PHE A 121 -0.59 6.25 3.07
C PHE A 121 -1.00 7.24 4.14
N ARG A 122 -0.04 7.91 4.78
CA ARG A 122 -0.33 8.91 5.80
C ARG A 122 0.03 10.28 5.28
N GLY A 123 -0.92 11.20 5.24
CA GLY A 123 -0.59 12.58 4.95
C GLY A 123 -1.70 13.36 4.27
N ASN A 124 -1.35 14.56 3.87
CA ASN A 124 -2.16 15.45 3.07
C ASN A 124 -1.60 15.49 1.63
N PRO A 125 -2.32 16.06 0.63
CA PRO A 125 -1.85 16.03 -0.76
C PRO A 125 -0.49 16.72 -1.02
N THR A 126 0.05 17.47 -0.05
CA THR A 126 1.36 18.15 -0.17
C THR A 126 2.48 17.48 0.64
N ASN A 127 2.17 16.47 1.46
CA ASN A 127 3.12 15.77 2.33
C ASN A 127 2.60 14.37 2.64
N LEU A 128 2.54 13.51 1.61
CA LEU A 128 2.27 12.09 1.77
C LEU A 128 3.54 11.40 2.28
N SER A 129 3.43 10.78 3.44
CA SER A 129 4.44 9.92 4.05
C SER A 129 3.99 8.47 3.96
N TRP A 130 4.90 7.61 3.53
CA TRP A 130 4.60 6.21 3.32
C TRP A 130 4.62 5.48 4.66
N HIS A 131 3.54 4.78 4.96
CA HIS A 131 3.54 3.72 5.95
C HIS A 131 2.78 2.56 5.33
N ALA A 132 3.33 1.97 4.27
CA ALA A 132 2.59 0.94 3.56
C ALA A 132 2.59 -0.36 4.38
N PHE A 133 1.43 -1.02 4.49
CA PHE A 133 1.28 -2.33 5.11
C PHE A 133 0.63 -3.24 4.08
N ALA A 134 1.37 -4.21 3.54
CA ALA A 134 0.76 -5.26 2.75
C ALA A 134 0.15 -6.31 3.69
N TYR A 135 -1.14 -6.60 3.51
CA TYR A 135 -1.80 -7.78 4.04
C TYR A 135 -2.61 -8.41 2.91
N THR A 136 -2.55 -9.74 2.81
CA THR A 136 -3.39 -10.54 1.93
C THR A 136 -4.20 -11.51 2.78
N ASP A 137 -5.51 -11.60 2.56
CA ASP A 137 -6.33 -12.71 3.06
C ASP A 137 -6.37 -13.87 2.03
#